data_AF-A0A940FGM3-F1
#
_entry.id   AF-A0A940FGM3-F1
#
_cell.length_a   1.000
_cell.length_b   1.000
_cell.length_c   1.000
_cell.angle_alpha   90.00
_cell.angle_beta   90.00
_cell.angle_gamma   90.00
#
_symmetry.space_group_name_H-M   'P 1'
#
loop_
_entity.id
_entity.type
_entity.pdbx_description
1 polymer ?
#
loop_
_entity_poly.entity_id
_entity_poly.type
_entity_poly.pdbx_seq_one_letter_code
_entity_poly.pdbx_strand_id
1 'polypeptide(L)'
;HPGRVWRSGNFESPKGQWTTSELVARQADAVFIVNGFVVNRLFNIYRQDLGEQVTKGKLQFQSEGAEHFYKKIEIRPISFEQRNPKLVAKNKDIVINGTETSQIEITNEGDPVEIIAAELIGDSTDHFVVKLPSMPMIFKKGSSIVLPVSVKPGTPTGITVRFRLETVLGPVSNFEVNLITK
;
A
#
# COMPACT_ATOMS: atom_id res chain seq x y z
N HIS A 1 -0.86 10.18 -25.55
CA HIS A 1 -0.06 9.39 -24.58
C HIS A 1 -0.99 8.42 -23.87
N PRO A 2 -1.00 7.12 -24.20
CA PRO A 2 -1.82 6.18 -23.45
C PRO A 2 -1.20 6.02 -22.06
N GLY A 3 -1.90 6.51 -21.03
CA GLY A 3 -1.51 6.35 -19.64
C GLY A 3 -1.45 4.86 -19.33
N ARG A 4 -0.26 4.35 -19.02
CA ARG A 4 -0.07 2.96 -18.62
C ARG A 4 -0.58 2.81 -17.20
N VAL A 5 -1.80 2.32 -17.05
CA VAL A 5 -2.37 1.98 -15.74
C VAL A 5 -1.77 0.64 -15.32
N TRP A 6 -0.86 0.66 -14.36
CA TRP A 6 -0.37 -0.56 -13.71
C TRP A 6 -1.29 -0.84 -12.52
N ARG A 7 -2.07 -1.93 -12.59
CA ARG A 7 -2.83 -2.42 -11.42
C ARG A 7 -1.88 -3.23 -10.55
N SER A 8 -1.71 -2.79 -9.31
CA SER A 8 -0.99 -3.51 -8.26
C SER A 8 -1.95 -4.53 -7.64
N GLY A 9 -2.01 -5.75 -8.18
CA GLY A 9 -2.75 -6.91 -7.62
C GLY A 9 -4.25 -6.76 -7.37
N ASN A 10 -4.90 -7.83 -6.90
CA ASN A 10 -6.22 -7.77 -6.27
C ASN A 10 -6.07 -8.08 -4.77
N PHE A 11 -6.31 -7.06 -3.93
CA PHE A 11 -6.22 -7.17 -2.48
C PHE A 11 -7.59 -7.15 -1.78
N GLU A 12 -8.68 -7.31 -2.53
CA GLU A 12 -10.02 -7.38 -1.95
C GLU A 12 -10.21 -8.64 -1.09
N SER A 13 -11.04 -8.50 -0.06
CA SER A 13 -11.48 -9.64 0.73
C SER A 13 -12.42 -10.53 -0.08
N PRO A 14 -12.52 -11.84 0.22
CA PRO A 14 -13.48 -12.72 -0.43
C PRO A 14 -14.93 -12.23 -0.34
N LYS A 15 -15.78 -12.67 -1.28
CA LYS A 15 -17.20 -12.31 -1.31
C LYS A 15 -17.87 -12.54 0.06
N GLY A 16 -18.61 -11.54 0.52
CA GLY A 16 -19.31 -11.56 1.81
C GLY A 16 -18.44 -11.16 3.02
N GLN A 17 -17.14 -10.92 2.82
CA GLN A 17 -16.26 -10.34 3.83
C GLN A 17 -16.09 -8.84 3.62
N TRP A 18 -15.67 -8.15 4.68
CA TRP A 18 -15.42 -6.71 4.63
C TRP A 18 -14.05 -6.43 4.00
N THR A 19 -14.03 -5.52 3.02
CA THR A 19 -12.83 -4.91 2.46
C THR A 19 -12.68 -3.51 3.05
N THR A 20 -11.48 -3.15 3.48
CA THR A 20 -11.15 -1.77 3.85
C THR A 20 -10.64 -1.04 2.62
N SER A 21 -11.27 0.08 2.27
CA SER A 21 -10.86 0.93 1.16
C SER A 21 -10.55 2.33 1.68
N GLU A 22 -9.41 2.87 1.28
CA GLU A 22 -8.96 4.20 1.67
C GLU A 22 -8.55 5.02 0.45
N LEU A 23 -8.76 6.33 0.55
CA LEU A 23 -8.32 7.32 -0.43
C LEU A 23 -7.52 8.39 0.32
N VAL A 24 -6.24 8.52 -0.03
CA VAL A 24 -5.38 9.59 0.48
C VAL A 24 -5.19 10.61 -0.63
N ALA A 25 -5.71 11.82 -0.43
CA ALA A 25 -5.60 12.92 -1.38
C ALA A 25 -4.69 14.03 -0.82
N ARG A 26 -3.68 14.42 -1.61
CA ARG A 26 -2.72 15.46 -1.25
C ARG A 26 -2.43 16.32 -2.47
N GLN A 27 -2.72 17.62 -2.39
CA GLN A 27 -2.60 18.53 -3.54
C GLN A 27 -3.38 17.97 -4.74
N ALA A 28 -2.74 17.81 -5.90
CA ALA A 28 -3.35 17.25 -7.10
C ALA A 28 -3.09 15.74 -7.26
N ASP A 29 -2.64 15.06 -6.20
CA ASP A 29 -2.31 13.64 -6.23
C ASP A 29 -3.27 12.83 -5.34
N ALA A 30 -3.48 11.58 -5.70
CA ALA A 30 -4.31 10.65 -4.95
C ALA A 30 -3.75 9.22 -4.95
N VAL A 31 -3.87 8.54 -3.82
CA VAL A 31 -3.51 7.12 -3.65
C VAL A 31 -4.73 6.35 -3.19
N PHE A 32 -5.04 5.27 -3.90
CA PHE A 32 -6.11 4.34 -3.55
C PHE A 32 -5.50 3.11 -2.89
N ILE A 33 -6.03 2.75 -1.74
CA ILE A 33 -5.52 1.67 -0.88
C ILE A 33 -6.66 0.69 -0.61
N VAL A 34 -6.37 -0.60 -0.73
CA VAL A 34 -7.30 -1.70 -0.43
C VAL A 34 -6.62 -2.65 0.55
N ASN A 35 -7.25 -2.87 1.70
CA ASN A 35 -6.72 -3.70 2.79
C ASN A 35 -5.25 -3.38 3.15
N GLY A 36 -4.90 -2.10 3.16
CA GLY A 36 -3.55 -1.60 3.47
C GLY A 36 -2.55 -1.66 2.30
N PHE A 37 -2.95 -2.09 1.11
CA PHE A 37 -2.09 -2.13 -0.08
C PHE A 37 -2.48 -1.08 -1.12
N VAL A 38 -1.49 -0.38 -1.67
CA VAL A 38 -1.71 0.54 -2.80
C VAL A 38 -2.12 -0.26 -4.04
N VAL A 39 -3.27 0.11 -4.61
CA VAL A 39 -3.81 -0.48 -5.85
C VAL A 39 -3.77 0.48 -7.04
N ASN A 40 -3.76 1.80 -6.78
CA ASN A 40 -3.73 2.82 -7.83
C ASN A 40 -3.16 4.15 -7.32
N ARG A 41 -2.53 4.91 -8.22
CA ARG A 41 -2.04 6.27 -7.97
C ARG A 41 -2.41 7.18 -9.12
N LEU A 42 -2.86 8.36 -8.77
CA LEU A 42 -3.09 9.47 -9.68
C LEU A 42 -2.15 10.59 -9.29
N PHE A 43 -1.46 11.15 -10.27
CA PHE A 43 -0.56 12.29 -10.08
C PHE A 43 -1.00 13.44 -10.96
N ASN A 44 -0.84 14.66 -10.48
CA ASN A 44 -1.13 15.88 -11.23
C ASN A 44 -2.52 15.84 -11.90
N ILE A 45 -3.54 15.47 -11.14
CA ILE A 45 -4.91 15.39 -11.63
C ILE A 45 -5.33 16.79 -12.11
N TYR A 46 -5.66 16.87 -13.40
CA TYR A 46 -5.94 18.14 -14.07
C TYR A 46 -7.25 18.07 -14.83
N ARG A 47 -8.10 19.08 -14.63
CA ARG A 47 -9.35 19.26 -15.36
C ARG A 47 -9.11 20.14 -16.58
N GLN A 48 -9.05 19.51 -17.74
CA GLN A 48 -8.84 20.21 -19.02
C GLN A 48 -9.96 21.21 -19.33
N ASP A 49 -11.19 20.90 -18.93
CA ASP A 49 -12.35 21.75 -19.15
C ASP A 49 -12.35 23.02 -18.29
N LEU A 50 -11.71 22.97 -17.12
CA LEU A 50 -11.56 24.12 -16.21
C LEU A 50 -10.18 24.80 -16.30
N GLY A 51 -9.20 24.15 -16.93
CA GLY A 51 -7.84 24.67 -16.99
C GLY A 51 -7.13 24.71 -15.63
N GLU A 52 -7.47 23.80 -14.71
CA GLU A 52 -6.91 23.80 -13.35
C GLU A 52 -6.65 22.39 -12.79
N GLN A 53 -5.74 22.33 -11.80
CA GLN A 53 -5.50 21.12 -11.02
C GLN A 53 -6.65 20.85 -10.05
N VAL A 54 -7.00 19.57 -9.88
CA VAL A 54 -8.01 19.14 -8.92
C VAL A 54 -7.37 18.99 -7.54
N THR A 55 -7.52 20.01 -6.71
CA THR A 55 -6.97 20.03 -5.34
C THR A 55 -8.04 19.92 -4.24
N LYS A 56 -9.32 19.94 -4.62
CA LYS A 56 -10.47 19.81 -3.73
C LYS A 56 -11.68 19.29 -4.51
N GLY A 57 -12.62 18.67 -3.80
CA GLY A 57 -13.83 18.11 -4.40
C GLY A 57 -14.80 17.60 -3.32
N LYS A 58 -15.91 17.02 -3.78
CA LYS A 58 -16.87 16.33 -2.92
C LYS A 58 -16.54 14.85 -2.88
N LEU A 59 -16.79 14.21 -1.73
CA LEU A 59 -16.81 12.75 -1.63
C LEU A 59 -18.18 12.24 -2.07
N GLN A 60 -18.19 11.19 -2.87
CA GLN A 60 -19.41 10.56 -3.38
C GLN A 60 -19.33 9.04 -3.21
N PHE A 61 -20.44 8.44 -2.81
CA PHE A 61 -20.62 6.99 -2.78
C PHE A 61 -21.67 6.62 -3.83
N GLN A 62 -21.36 5.66 -4.70
CA GLN A 62 -22.24 5.19 -5.77
C GLN A 62 -22.41 3.67 -5.66
N SER A 63 -23.62 3.17 -5.94
CA SER A 63 -23.96 1.74 -5.78
C SER A 63 -24.16 0.96 -7.09
N GLU A 64 -24.08 1.61 -8.26
CA GLU A 64 -24.22 1.04 -9.61
C GLU A 64 -25.19 -0.17 -9.73
N GLY A 65 -26.40 -0.05 -9.15
CA GLY A 65 -27.45 -1.07 -9.30
C GLY A 65 -27.28 -2.36 -8.49
N ALA A 66 -26.29 -2.45 -7.60
CA ALA A 66 -26.13 -3.54 -6.65
C ALA A 66 -26.21 -3.05 -5.19
N GLU A 67 -26.59 -3.94 -4.28
CA GLU A 67 -26.61 -3.63 -2.84
C GLU A 67 -25.17 -3.48 -2.31
N HIS A 68 -24.91 -2.36 -1.64
CA HIS A 68 -23.62 -2.04 -1.04
C HIS A 68 -23.80 -1.62 0.41
N PHE A 69 -22.96 -2.16 1.30
CA PHE A 69 -22.95 -1.82 2.71
C PHE A 69 -21.64 -1.10 3.06
N TYR A 70 -21.75 0.02 3.74
CA TYR A 70 -20.61 0.78 4.25
C TYR A 70 -20.68 0.85 5.77
N LYS A 71 -19.52 0.82 6.44
CA LYS A 71 -19.39 1.04 7.87
C LYS A 71 -18.04 1.70 8.16
N LYS A 72 -17.92 2.35 9.33
CA LYS A 72 -16.67 3.00 9.78
C LYS A 72 -16.11 3.98 8.75
N ILE A 73 -16.98 4.84 8.21
CA ILE A 73 -16.56 5.91 7.30
C ILE A 73 -15.94 7.01 8.17
N GLU A 74 -14.65 7.25 7.95
CA GLU A 74 -13.86 8.19 8.72
C GLU A 74 -13.13 9.14 7.76
N ILE A 75 -12.88 10.37 8.23
CA ILE A 75 -12.07 11.35 7.51
C ILE A 75 -11.11 12.00 8.50
N ARG A 76 -9.84 12.11 8.10
CA ARG A 76 -8.83 12.84 8.86
C ARG A 76 -8.03 13.77 7.94
N PRO A 77 -7.63 14.95 8.42
CA PRO A 77 -6.66 15.77 7.69
C PRO A 77 -5.29 15.09 7.69
N ILE A 78 -4.49 15.37 6.65
CA ILE A 78 -3.07 15.01 6.62
C ILE A 78 -2.31 16.08 7.43
N SER A 79 -1.78 15.70 8.59
CA SER A 79 -1.11 16.61 9.52
C SER A 79 0.28 16.15 9.97
N PHE A 80 0.71 14.94 9.58
CA PHE A 80 2.01 14.42 9.97
C PHE A 80 3.13 15.10 9.18
N GLU A 81 4.08 15.72 9.88
CA GLU A 81 5.27 16.33 9.29
C GLU A 81 6.41 15.31 9.18
N GLN A 82 6.59 14.77 7.98
CA GLN A 82 7.71 13.89 7.67
C GLN A 82 9.01 14.69 7.47
N ARG A 83 10.11 14.20 8.04
CA ARG A 83 11.46 14.73 7.85
C ARG A 83 12.34 13.73 7.11
N ASN A 84 13.32 13.12 7.78
CA ASN A 84 14.28 12.19 7.18
C ASN A 84 14.03 10.76 7.69
N PRO A 85 12.97 10.07 7.22
CA PRO A 85 12.77 8.68 7.58
C PRO A 85 13.82 7.79 6.94
N LYS A 86 14.20 6.72 7.64
CA LYS A 86 15.13 5.72 7.13
C LYS A 86 14.68 4.36 7.64
N LEU A 87 14.02 3.60 6.77
CA LEU A 87 13.66 2.23 7.08
C LEU A 87 14.75 1.29 6.59
N VAL A 88 15.09 0.31 7.42
CA VAL A 88 16.07 -0.73 7.12
C VAL A 88 15.42 -2.08 7.36
N ALA A 89 15.47 -2.96 6.36
CA ALA A 89 15.09 -4.35 6.55
C ALA A 89 16.30 -5.15 7.04
N LYS A 90 16.08 -6.07 7.98
CA LYS A 90 17.12 -6.99 8.46
C LYS A 90 17.71 -7.83 7.31
N ASN A 91 16.84 -8.29 6.40
CA ASN A 91 17.22 -8.98 5.18
C ASN A 91 16.52 -8.30 4.01
N LYS A 92 17.28 -7.99 2.94
CA LYS A 92 16.71 -7.41 1.72
C LYS A 92 16.02 -8.44 0.85
N ASP A 93 16.40 -9.71 0.95
CA ASP A 93 15.82 -10.81 0.20
C ASP A 93 15.18 -11.81 1.18
N ILE A 94 13.87 -11.97 1.08
CA ILE A 94 13.08 -12.90 1.87
C ILE A 94 12.65 -14.05 0.97
N VAL A 95 13.22 -15.22 1.22
CA VAL A 95 12.85 -16.45 0.53
C VAL A 95 11.64 -17.08 1.24
N ILE A 96 10.64 -17.45 0.47
CA ILE A 96 9.41 -18.11 0.94
C ILE A 96 9.36 -19.48 0.27
N ASN A 97 9.53 -20.54 1.07
CA ASN A 97 9.51 -21.91 0.57
C ASN A 97 8.10 -22.48 0.68
N GLY A 98 7.50 -22.84 -0.45
CA GLY A 98 6.15 -23.42 -0.47
C GLY A 98 5.12 -22.58 0.28
N THR A 99 4.44 -23.17 1.28
CA THR A 99 3.39 -22.50 2.09
C THR A 99 3.88 -22.02 3.46
N GLU A 100 5.18 -22.04 3.72
CA GLU A 100 5.74 -21.57 4.98
C GLU A 100 5.55 -20.06 5.16
N THR A 101 5.47 -19.62 6.40
CA THR A 101 5.44 -18.19 6.73
C THR A 101 6.85 -17.71 7.05
N SER A 102 7.37 -16.81 6.22
CA SER A 102 8.60 -16.05 6.47
C SER A 102 8.26 -14.70 7.12
N GLN A 103 9.27 -13.90 7.44
CA GLN A 103 9.10 -12.63 8.14
C GLN A 103 9.90 -11.51 7.48
N ILE A 104 9.26 -10.35 7.33
CA ILE A 104 9.91 -9.09 6.99
C ILE A 104 10.14 -8.34 8.30
N GLU A 105 11.40 -8.27 8.75
CA GLU A 105 11.79 -7.49 9.93
C GLU A 105 12.31 -6.12 9.49
N ILE A 106 11.65 -5.05 9.94
CA ILE A 106 11.95 -3.67 9.53
C ILE A 106 12.22 -2.84 10.79
N THR A 107 13.24 -1.99 10.75
CA THR A 107 13.56 -1.00 11.79
C THR A 107 13.54 0.40 11.20
N ASN A 108 12.97 1.36 11.93
CA ASN A 108 13.14 2.78 11.58
C ASN A 108 14.39 3.34 12.26
N GLU A 109 15.45 3.59 11.50
CA GLU A 109 16.68 4.23 11.97
C GLU A 109 16.66 5.76 11.82
N GLY A 110 15.69 6.30 11.09
CA GLY A 110 15.55 7.73 10.80
C GLY A 110 14.56 8.43 11.72
N ASP A 111 14.09 9.60 11.30
CA ASP A 111 13.03 10.33 11.99
C ASP A 111 11.70 9.54 11.98
N PRO A 112 10.79 9.78 12.95
CA PRO A 112 9.46 9.19 12.92
C PRO A 112 8.75 9.42 11.57
N VAL A 113 7.98 8.43 11.14
CA VAL A 113 7.25 8.47 9.86
C VAL A 113 5.86 7.90 10.00
N GLU A 114 4.87 8.52 9.38
CA GLU A 114 3.53 7.94 9.22
C GLU A 114 3.52 7.05 7.97
N ILE A 115 3.30 5.76 8.19
CA ILE A 115 3.08 4.79 7.13
C ILE A 115 1.57 4.66 6.90
N ILE A 116 1.15 4.82 5.65
CA ILE A 116 -0.27 4.76 5.26
C ILE A 116 -0.64 3.45 4.55
N ALA A 117 0.33 2.77 3.93
CA ALA A 117 0.10 1.55 3.17
C ALA A 117 1.40 0.79 2.92
N ALA A 118 1.27 -0.39 2.31
CA ALA A 118 2.35 -1.09 1.62
C ALA A 118 2.10 -1.11 0.10
N GLU A 119 3.14 -1.37 -0.67
CA GLU A 119 3.04 -1.57 -2.12
C GLU A 119 3.79 -2.86 -2.49
N LEU A 120 3.16 -3.70 -3.32
CA LEU A 120 3.78 -4.87 -3.94
C LEU A 120 3.99 -4.61 -5.43
N ILE A 121 5.23 -4.73 -5.90
CA ILE A 121 5.60 -4.41 -7.28
C ILE A 121 6.25 -5.63 -7.93
N GLY A 122 5.66 -6.09 -9.01
CA GLY A 122 6.13 -7.22 -9.79
C GLY A 122 4.95 -7.89 -10.50
N ASP A 123 5.22 -9.04 -11.10
CA ASP A 123 4.17 -9.91 -11.62
C ASP A 123 3.64 -10.79 -10.49
N SER A 124 2.38 -11.24 -10.59
CA SER A 124 1.77 -12.17 -9.63
C SER A 124 1.77 -11.67 -8.16
N THR A 125 1.65 -10.35 -7.94
CA THR A 125 1.65 -9.75 -6.59
C THR A 125 0.51 -10.26 -5.72
N ASP A 126 -0.62 -10.63 -6.33
CA ASP A 126 -1.78 -11.20 -5.68
C ASP A 126 -1.55 -12.62 -5.13
N HIS A 127 -0.43 -13.27 -5.44
CA HIS A 127 -0.02 -14.53 -4.83
C HIS A 127 0.62 -14.34 -3.45
N PHE A 128 1.18 -13.16 -3.16
CA PHE A 128 1.85 -12.88 -1.91
C PHE A 128 0.84 -12.39 -0.86
N VAL A 129 0.98 -12.90 0.36
CA VAL A 129 0.15 -12.52 1.50
C VAL A 129 1.06 -11.94 2.57
N VAL A 130 1.09 -10.61 2.69
CA VAL A 130 1.79 -9.91 3.77
C VAL A 130 0.76 -9.47 4.81
N LYS A 131 0.94 -9.88 6.06
CA LYS A 131 0.08 -9.45 7.16
C LYS A 131 0.53 -8.08 7.64
N LEU A 132 -0.26 -7.06 7.32
CA LEU A 132 -0.02 -5.67 7.70
C LEU A 132 -0.65 -5.34 9.07
N PRO A 133 -0.05 -4.41 9.85
CA PRO A 133 -0.71 -3.82 11.01
C PRO A 133 -1.87 -2.91 10.57
N SER A 134 -2.63 -2.39 11.55
CA SER A 134 -3.59 -1.32 11.27
C SER A 134 -2.85 -0.09 10.74
N MET A 135 -3.33 0.46 9.63
CA MET A 135 -2.85 1.70 9.03
C MET A 135 -3.90 2.82 9.18
N PRO A 136 -3.50 4.09 9.17
CA PRO A 136 -2.11 4.58 9.22
C PRO A 136 -1.42 4.28 10.56
N MET A 137 -0.09 4.16 10.56
CA MET A 137 0.70 3.97 11.78
C MET A 137 1.90 4.93 11.85
N ILE A 138 2.22 5.42 13.05
CA ILE A 138 3.47 6.16 13.28
C ILE A 138 4.58 5.16 13.61
N PHE A 139 5.54 5.02 12.70
CA PHE A 139 6.74 4.22 12.89
C PHE A 139 7.82 5.07 13.56
N LYS A 140 7.98 4.92 14.88
CA LYS A 140 8.89 5.73 15.70
C LYS A 140 10.36 5.37 15.44
N LYS A 141 11.26 6.35 15.59
CA LYS A 141 12.70 6.13 15.57
C LYS A 141 13.13 5.05 16.57
N GLY A 142 13.99 4.14 16.12
CA GLY A 142 14.53 3.03 16.90
C GLY A 142 13.56 1.87 17.14
N SER A 143 12.31 1.96 16.68
CA SER A 143 11.37 0.85 16.80
C SER A 143 11.47 -0.10 15.61
N SER A 144 11.01 -1.33 15.82
CA SER A 144 10.97 -2.37 14.79
C SER A 144 9.57 -2.96 14.66
N ILE A 145 9.25 -3.47 13.48
CA ILE A 145 8.06 -4.25 13.19
C ILE A 145 8.44 -5.54 12.47
N VAL A 146 7.66 -6.59 12.71
CA VAL A 146 7.77 -7.88 12.03
C VAL A 146 6.48 -8.11 11.26
N LEU A 147 6.58 -8.27 9.94
CA LEU A 147 5.45 -8.56 9.06
C LEU A 147 5.54 -10.01 8.61
N PRO A 148 4.62 -10.89 9.05
CA PRO A 148 4.51 -12.24 8.49
C PRO A 148 4.19 -12.17 7.00
N VAL A 149 4.92 -12.96 6.20
CA VAL A 149 4.71 -13.08 4.76
C VAL A 149 4.64 -14.54 4.36
N SER A 150 3.68 -14.87 3.51
CA SER A 150 3.54 -16.19 2.88
C SER A 150 3.06 -16.03 1.44
N VAL A 151 2.85 -17.14 0.74
CA VAL A 151 2.24 -17.17 -0.59
C VAL A 151 1.01 -18.08 -0.62
N LYS A 152 0.09 -17.83 -1.55
CA LYS A 152 -1.09 -18.66 -1.79
C LYS A 152 -0.68 -20.06 -2.26
N PRO A 153 -1.45 -21.12 -1.94
CA PRO A 153 -1.22 -22.45 -2.50
C PRO A 153 -1.17 -22.43 -4.03
N GLY A 154 -0.24 -23.19 -4.62
CA GLY A 154 -0.05 -23.26 -6.08
C GLY A 154 0.71 -22.08 -6.70
N THR A 155 1.32 -21.22 -5.89
CA THR A 155 2.19 -20.14 -6.39
C THR A 155 3.44 -20.72 -7.07
N PRO A 156 3.78 -20.30 -8.30
CA PRO A 156 5.00 -20.74 -8.97
C PRO A 156 6.27 -20.33 -8.24
N THR A 157 7.33 -21.11 -8.39
CA THR A 157 8.67 -20.80 -7.86
C THR A 157 9.41 -19.83 -8.79
N GLY A 158 10.41 -19.13 -8.27
CA GLY A 158 11.23 -18.17 -9.05
C GLY A 158 10.57 -16.81 -9.30
N ILE A 159 9.42 -16.53 -8.68
CA ILE A 159 8.78 -15.22 -8.73
C ILE A 159 9.47 -14.30 -7.73
N THR A 160 9.76 -13.06 -8.14
CA THR A 160 10.24 -12.00 -7.26
C THR A 160 9.26 -10.83 -7.26
N VAL A 161 8.77 -10.46 -6.08
CA VAL A 161 7.93 -9.29 -5.85
C VAL A 161 8.62 -8.35 -4.88
N ARG A 162 8.63 -7.06 -5.20
CA ARG A 162 9.22 -6.03 -4.34
C ARG A 162 8.17 -5.48 -3.40
N PHE A 163 8.49 -5.48 -2.12
CA PHE A 163 7.69 -4.90 -1.05
C PHE A 163 8.25 -3.53 -0.66
N ARG A 164 7.37 -2.53 -0.57
CA ARG A 164 7.67 -1.18 -0.10
C ARG A 164 6.65 -0.73 0.94
N LEU A 165 7.03 0.27 1.72
CA LEU A 165 6.14 0.98 2.65
C LEU A 165 5.91 2.42 2.17
N GLU A 166 4.68 2.87 2.33
CA GLU A 166 4.16 4.09 1.73
C GLU A 166 3.85 5.15 2.78
N THR A 167 4.13 6.39 2.41
CA THR A 167 3.79 7.61 3.16
C THR A 167 2.84 8.46 2.33
N VAL A 168 2.29 9.52 2.92
CA VAL A 168 1.53 10.54 2.18
C VAL A 168 2.36 11.28 1.11
N LEU A 169 3.68 11.16 1.14
CA LEU A 169 4.62 11.73 0.17
C LEU A 169 5.08 10.71 -0.89
N GLY A 170 4.63 9.46 -0.80
CA GLY A 170 5.09 8.34 -1.64
C GLY A 170 5.91 7.29 -0.87
N PRO A 171 6.58 6.35 -1.57
CA PRO A 171 7.35 5.29 -0.94
C PRO A 171 8.48 5.87 -0.09
N VAL A 172 8.75 5.24 1.06
CA VAL A 172 9.93 5.59 1.86
C VAL A 172 11.18 5.38 1.01
N SER A 173 11.95 6.44 0.82
CA SER A 173 13.12 6.42 -0.07
C SER A 173 14.16 5.38 0.38
N ASN A 174 14.75 4.69 -0.60
CA ASN A 174 15.79 3.67 -0.40
C ASN A 174 15.38 2.46 0.46
N PHE A 175 14.08 2.26 0.70
CA PHE A 175 13.56 1.08 1.38
C PHE A 175 12.81 0.17 0.39
N GLU A 176 13.28 -1.07 0.28
CA GLU A 176 12.67 -2.11 -0.54
C GLU A 176 13.11 -3.49 -0.03
N VAL A 177 12.21 -4.47 -0.09
CA VAL A 177 12.48 -5.88 0.24
C VAL A 177 12.02 -6.75 -0.91
N ASN A 178 12.87 -7.64 -1.41
CA ASN A 178 12.50 -8.65 -2.39
C ASN A 178 11.85 -9.85 -1.67
N LEU A 179 10.68 -10.25 -2.13
CA LEU A 179 9.97 -11.45 -1.72
C LEU A 179 10.13 -12.47 -2.85
N ILE A 180 10.78 -13.60 -2.57
CA ILE A 180 11.21 -14.56 -3.58
C ILE A 180 10.56 -15.92 -3.28
N THR A 181 9.80 -16.45 -4.24
CA THR A 181 9.26 -17.81 -4.11
C THR A 181 10.30 -18.86 -4.46
N LYS A 182 10.41 -19.89 -3.62
CA LYS A 182 11.21 -21.09 -3.88
C LYS A 182 10.41 -22.37 -3.65
#